data_AF-A0A962YGW2-F1
#
_entry.id   AF-A0A962YGW2-F1
#
_cell.length_a   1.000
_cell.length_b   1.000
_cell.length_c   1.000
_cell.angle_alpha   90.00
_cell.angle_beta   90.00
_cell.angle_gamma   90.00
#
_symmetry.space_group_name_H-M   'P 1'
#
loop_
_entity.id
_entity.type
_entity.pdbx_description
1 polymer ?
#
loop_
_entity_poly.entity_id
_entity_poly.type
_entity_poly.pdbx_seq_one_letter_code
_entity_poly.pdbx_strand_id
1 'polypeptide(L)'
;MTEELREIWVYLAASPLLGLTLTLLAYLVGQFLYRLSGQNALCNPVALAVLLLIGILLVTATPYPTYFEGAQFVHFLLGPATVALGVPLYLHAGRIRKLLLPLLLALLAGSLTAIMSAMAIAWLLGGSWETVVSLAPKSVTTPVAMGITEKIGGLPSLTAVLVILTG
;
A
#
# COMPACT_ATOMS: atom_id res chain seq x y z
N MET A 1 -13.15 -25.49 -4.35
CA MET A 1 -13.17 -24.65 -3.13
C MET A 1 -12.30 -25.22 -2.00
N THR A 2 -12.45 -26.48 -1.57
CA THR A 2 -11.56 -27.07 -0.54
C THR A 2 -10.16 -27.44 -1.04
N GLU A 3 -10.00 -27.81 -2.32
CA GLU A 3 -8.69 -28.09 -2.91
C GLU A 3 -7.87 -26.83 -3.18
N GLU A 4 -8.47 -25.75 -3.71
CA GLU A 4 -7.78 -24.45 -3.86
C GLU A 4 -7.29 -23.90 -2.52
N LEU A 5 -8.08 -24.01 -1.45
CA LEU A 5 -7.66 -23.58 -0.11
C LEU A 5 -6.50 -24.43 0.43
N ARG A 6 -6.46 -25.73 0.08
CA ARG A 6 -5.38 -26.65 0.47
C ARG A 6 -4.11 -26.36 -0.33
N GLU A 7 -4.20 -26.08 -1.63
CA GLU A 7 -3.08 -25.66 -2.46
C GLU A 7 -2.51 -24.31 -2.00
N ILE A 8 -3.39 -23.34 -1.69
CA ILE A 8 -2.99 -22.06 -1.08
C ILE A 8 -2.27 -22.32 0.25
N TRP A 9 -2.81 -23.20 1.12
CA TRP A 9 -2.18 -23.53 2.40
C TRP A 9 -0.81 -24.21 2.24
N VAL A 10 -0.67 -25.17 1.34
CA VAL A 10 0.58 -25.89 1.08
C VAL A 10 1.62 -24.97 0.43
N TYR A 11 1.19 -24.07 -0.47
CA TYR A 11 2.06 -23.06 -1.09
C TYR A 11 2.51 -21.98 -0.09
N LEU A 12 1.62 -21.58 0.83
CA LEU A 12 1.91 -20.69 1.96
C LEU A 12 2.80 -21.34 3.03
N ALA A 13 2.72 -22.65 3.19
CA ALA A 13 3.58 -23.41 4.10
C ALA A 13 4.96 -23.74 3.49
N ALA A 14 5.06 -23.80 2.16
CA ALA A 14 6.27 -24.23 1.44
C ALA A 14 7.20 -23.08 0.98
N SER A 15 6.73 -21.83 0.93
CA SER A 15 7.53 -20.64 0.58
C SER A 15 7.89 -19.81 1.83
N PRO A 16 9.01 -19.07 1.85
CA PRO A 16 9.74 -18.77 3.07
C PRO A 16 8.99 -17.77 3.96
N LEU A 17 8.44 -18.26 5.07
CA LEU A 17 7.90 -17.49 6.22
C LEU A 17 8.86 -16.38 6.71
N LEU A 18 10.13 -16.43 6.30
CA LEU A 18 11.12 -15.40 6.51
C LEU A 18 10.63 -14.02 6.06
N GLY A 19 10.06 -13.87 4.85
CA GLY A 19 9.59 -12.56 4.37
C GLY A 19 8.49 -11.96 5.24
N LEU A 20 7.49 -12.78 5.58
CA LEU A 20 6.41 -12.42 6.50
C LEU A 20 6.93 -12.08 7.90
N THR A 21 7.76 -12.95 8.48
CA THR A 21 8.30 -12.74 9.85
C THR A 21 9.18 -11.50 9.90
N LEU A 22 10.00 -11.25 8.87
CA LEU A 22 10.80 -10.05 8.74
C LEU A 22 9.91 -8.79 8.66
N THR A 23 8.82 -8.84 7.89
CA THR A 23 7.85 -7.74 7.80
C THR A 23 7.24 -7.43 9.17
N LEU A 24 6.78 -8.47 9.89
CA LEU A 24 6.17 -8.32 11.20
C LEU A 24 7.17 -7.80 12.23
N LEU A 25 8.41 -8.32 12.23
CA LEU A 25 9.46 -7.83 13.12
C LEU A 25 9.82 -6.37 12.84
N ALA A 26 9.98 -5.99 11.57
CA ALA A 26 10.24 -4.61 11.19
C ALA A 26 9.11 -3.67 11.65
N TYR A 27 7.84 -4.10 11.51
CA TYR A 27 6.69 -3.36 12.02
C TYR A 27 6.67 -3.25 13.54
N LEU A 28 6.97 -4.33 14.28
CA LEU A 28 7.04 -4.29 15.74
C LEU A 28 8.15 -3.36 16.24
N VAL A 29 9.32 -3.37 15.58
CA VAL A 29 10.40 -2.41 15.87
C VAL A 29 9.95 -0.98 15.57
N GLY A 30 9.33 -0.74 14.41
CA GLY A 30 8.76 0.57 14.07
C GLY A 30 7.71 1.05 15.08
N GLN A 31 6.83 0.16 15.53
CA GLN A 31 5.82 0.45 16.55
C GLN A 31 6.44 0.73 17.93
N PHE A 32 7.49 0.00 18.29
CA PHE A 32 8.24 0.26 19.52
C PHE A 32 8.88 1.64 19.50
N LEU A 33 9.53 2.02 18.38
CA LEU A 33 10.11 3.35 18.18
C LEU A 33 9.05 4.45 18.20
N TYR A 34 7.89 4.24 17.57
CA TYR A 34 6.76 5.16 17.61
C TYR A 34 6.23 5.40 19.03
N ARG A 35 6.21 4.36 19.86
CA ARG A 35 5.82 4.50 21.28
C ARG A 35 6.89 5.23 22.09
N LEU A 36 8.16 4.93 21.87
CA LEU A 36 9.27 5.63 22.52
C LEU A 36 9.32 7.11 22.17
N SER A 37 8.95 7.49 20.94
CA SER A 37 8.90 8.89 20.51
C SER A 37 7.68 9.67 21.00
N GLY A 38 6.86 9.07 21.88
CA GLY A 38 5.67 9.71 22.42
C GLY A 38 4.52 9.81 21.40
N GLN A 39 4.42 8.83 20.49
CA GLN A 39 3.40 8.78 19.43
C GLN A 39 3.46 9.95 18.44
N ASN A 40 4.66 10.50 18.22
CA ASN A 40 4.89 11.56 17.26
C ASN A 40 4.47 11.08 15.85
N ALA A 41 3.60 11.85 15.19
CA ALA A 41 3.08 11.55 13.85
C ALA A 41 4.19 11.36 12.79
N LEU A 42 5.36 11.98 12.97
CA LEU A 42 6.52 11.79 12.10
C LEU A 42 7.12 10.38 12.20
N CYS A 43 6.91 9.68 13.30
CA CYS A 43 7.42 8.32 13.54
C CYS A 43 6.40 7.24 13.12
N ASN A 44 5.75 7.39 11.96
CA ASN A 44 4.75 6.42 11.50
C ASN A 44 5.34 4.99 11.50
N PRO A 45 4.75 4.04 12.27
CA PRO A 45 5.26 2.67 12.38
C PRO A 45 5.44 1.96 11.04
N VAL A 46 4.53 2.20 10.08
CA VAL A 46 4.57 1.57 8.76
C VAL A 46 5.72 2.15 7.93
N ALA A 47 5.90 3.47 7.96
CA ALA A 47 7.02 4.12 7.27
C ALA A 47 8.37 3.66 7.85
N LEU A 48 8.48 3.57 9.17
CA LEU A 48 9.67 3.05 9.84
C LEU A 48 9.96 1.59 9.47
N ALA A 49 8.92 0.75 9.40
CA ALA A 49 9.05 -0.64 8.97
C ALA A 49 9.57 -0.75 7.52
N VAL A 50 9.02 0.05 6.60
CA VAL A 50 9.47 0.11 5.21
C VAL A 50 10.93 0.55 5.12
N LEU A 51 11.33 1.59 5.85
CA LEU A 51 12.73 2.05 5.88
C LEU A 51 13.68 0.98 6.41
N LEU A 52 13.29 0.28 7.48
CA LEU A 52 14.07 -0.83 8.03
C LEU A 52 14.21 -1.97 7.02
N LEU A 53 13.12 -2.37 6.34
CA LEU A 53 13.14 -3.41 5.32
C LEU A 53 14.03 -3.05 4.13
N ILE A 54 13.93 -1.81 3.62
CA ILE A 54 14.81 -1.31 2.57
C ILE A 54 16.28 -1.42 3.02
N GLY A 55 16.59 -0.97 4.24
CA GLY A 55 17.94 -1.06 4.80
C GLY A 55 18.45 -2.50 4.87
N ILE A 56 17.62 -3.43 5.37
CA ILE A 56 17.98 -4.85 5.47
C ILE A 56 18.25 -5.45 4.09
N LEU A 57 17.35 -5.24 3.12
CA LEU A 57 17.49 -5.78 1.77
C LEU A 57 18.73 -5.25 1.04
N LEU A 58 19.08 -3.98 1.27
CA LEU A 58 20.30 -3.38 0.72
C LEU A 58 21.56 -3.99 1.35
N VAL A 59 21.59 -4.17 2.68
CA VAL A 59 22.73 -4.77 3.39
C VAL A 59 22.91 -6.24 3.03
N THR A 60 21.82 -6.99 2.88
CA THR A 60 21.85 -8.41 2.50
C THR A 60 21.93 -8.62 0.98
N ALA A 61 21.99 -7.56 0.18
CA ALA A 61 21.96 -7.57 -1.29
C ALA A 61 20.83 -8.46 -1.86
N THR A 62 19.69 -8.52 -1.15
CA THR A 62 18.57 -9.39 -1.52
C THR A 62 17.64 -8.67 -2.48
N PRO A 63 17.37 -9.22 -3.67
CA PRO A 63 16.41 -8.62 -4.60
C PRO A 63 15.01 -8.52 -3.97
N TYR A 64 14.34 -7.38 -4.15
CA TYR A 64 12.97 -7.18 -3.68
C TYR A 64 11.99 -8.29 -4.12
N PRO A 65 12.03 -8.80 -5.38
CA PRO A 65 11.13 -9.89 -5.78
C PRO A 65 11.25 -11.13 -4.90
N THR A 66 12.48 -11.50 -4.49
CA THR A 66 12.74 -12.64 -3.60
C THR A 66 12.14 -12.44 -2.22
N TYR A 67 12.22 -11.22 -1.68
CA TYR A 67 11.52 -10.87 -0.44
C TYR A 67 9.99 -10.90 -0.61
N PHE A 68 9.51 -10.37 -1.73
CA PHE A 68 8.08 -10.26 -2.03
C PHE A 68 7.40 -11.62 -2.17
N GLU A 69 8.09 -12.63 -2.70
CA GLU A 69 7.62 -14.02 -2.72
C GLU A 69 7.27 -14.52 -1.30
N GLY A 70 8.09 -14.22 -0.31
CA GLY A 70 7.84 -14.58 1.10
C GLY A 70 6.79 -13.68 1.80
N ALA A 71 6.40 -12.56 1.20
CA ALA A 71 5.43 -11.61 1.74
C ALA A 71 4.04 -11.70 1.05
N GLN A 72 3.86 -12.63 0.11
CA GLN A 72 2.63 -12.85 -0.66
C GLN A 72 1.38 -12.99 0.23
N PHE A 73 1.50 -13.55 1.43
CA PHE A 73 0.37 -13.68 2.35
C PHE A 73 -0.25 -12.32 2.75
N VAL A 74 0.59 -11.32 3.06
CA VAL A 74 0.10 -9.97 3.39
C VAL A 74 -0.51 -9.32 2.15
N HIS A 75 0.10 -9.55 0.99
CA HIS A 75 -0.42 -9.05 -0.28
C HIS A 75 -1.81 -9.64 -0.60
N PHE A 76 -2.01 -10.95 -0.39
CA PHE A 76 -3.31 -11.60 -0.53
C PHE A 76 -4.36 -11.00 0.42
N LEU A 77 -3.99 -10.71 1.67
CA LEU A 77 -4.87 -10.09 2.67
C LEU A 77 -5.31 -8.66 2.30
N LEU A 78 -4.66 -8.00 1.33
CA LEU A 78 -5.11 -6.70 0.81
C LEU A 78 -6.49 -6.79 0.18
N GLY A 79 -6.84 -7.92 -0.47
CA GLY A 79 -8.16 -8.13 -1.06
C GLY A 79 -9.28 -8.10 -0.01
N PRO A 80 -9.29 -9.02 0.98
CA PRO A 80 -10.25 -9.01 2.08
C PRO A 80 -10.27 -7.70 2.88
N ALA A 81 -9.11 -7.08 3.12
CA ALA A 81 -9.03 -5.78 3.79
C ALA A 81 -9.74 -4.68 2.99
N THR A 82 -9.59 -4.66 1.67
CA THR A 82 -10.27 -3.71 0.78
C THR A 82 -11.80 -3.88 0.83
N VAL A 83 -12.27 -5.12 0.81
CA VAL A 83 -13.72 -5.41 0.93
C VAL A 83 -14.25 -4.98 2.30
N ALA A 84 -13.49 -5.22 3.37
CA ALA A 84 -13.85 -4.80 4.73
C ALA A 84 -13.98 -3.27 4.87
N LEU A 85 -13.19 -2.48 4.12
CA LEU A 85 -13.35 -1.01 4.07
C LEU A 85 -14.69 -0.57 3.47
N GLY A 86 -15.40 -1.43 2.74
CA GLY A 86 -16.75 -1.16 2.26
C GLY A 86 -17.80 -1.14 3.37
N VAL A 87 -17.57 -1.85 4.48
CA VAL A 87 -18.50 -1.94 5.62
C VAL A 87 -18.83 -0.56 6.23
N PRO A 88 -17.86 0.31 6.61
CA PRO A 88 -18.17 1.63 7.14
C PRO A 88 -18.92 2.52 6.13
N LEU A 89 -18.64 2.39 4.83
CA LEU A 89 -19.37 3.12 3.79
C LEU A 89 -20.84 2.68 3.70
N TYR A 90 -21.10 1.38 3.83
CA TYR A 90 -22.45 0.85 3.89
C TYR A 90 -23.20 1.34 5.14
N LEU A 91 -22.56 1.28 6.32
CA LEU A 91 -23.15 1.74 7.58
C LEU A 91 -23.50 3.24 7.55
N HIS A 92 -22.72 4.05 6.82
CA HIS A 92 -22.95 5.49 6.67
C HIS A 92 -23.61 5.88 5.33
N ALA A 93 -24.17 4.92 4.58
CA ALA A 93 -24.73 5.16 3.25
C ALA A 93 -25.82 6.25 3.23
N GLY A 94 -26.63 6.34 4.28
CA GLY A 94 -27.65 7.38 4.41
C GLY A 94 -27.08 8.81 4.47
N ARG A 95 -25.93 9.00 5.13
CA ARG A 95 -25.23 10.30 5.19
C ARG A 95 -24.55 10.63 3.87
N ILE A 96 -23.92 9.63 3.26
CA ILE A 96 -23.28 9.76 1.94
C ILE A 96 -24.32 10.20 0.91
N ARG A 97 -25.50 9.55 0.88
CA ARG A 97 -26.61 9.89 -0.04
C ARG A 97 -27.02 11.36 0.03
N LYS A 98 -27.10 11.94 1.22
CA LYS A 98 -27.46 13.36 1.42
C LYS A 98 -26.38 14.32 0.91
N LEU A 99 -25.13 13.87 0.80
CA LEU A 99 -23.98 14.68 0.40
C LEU A 99 -23.37 14.24 -0.93
N LEU A 100 -24.07 13.43 -1.72
CA LEU A 100 -23.52 12.84 -2.96
C LEU A 100 -23.02 13.91 -3.93
N LEU A 101 -23.81 14.97 -4.15
CA LEU A 101 -23.46 15.99 -5.14
C LEU A 101 -22.20 16.79 -4.72
N PRO A 102 -22.11 17.35 -3.49
CA PRO A 102 -20.87 17.96 -3.01
C PRO A 102 -19.68 17.00 -3.02
N LEU A 103 -19.87 15.74 -2.60
CA LEU A 103 -18.81 14.74 -2.58
C LEU A 103 -18.27 14.45 -3.98
N LEU A 104 -19.15 14.24 -4.97
CA LEU A 104 -18.74 13.96 -6.34
C LEU A 104 -17.96 15.12 -6.95
N LEU A 105 -18.43 16.37 -6.78
CA LEU A 105 -17.74 17.54 -7.30
C LEU A 105 -16.36 17.72 -6.64
N ALA A 106 -16.28 17.57 -5.31
CA ALA A 106 -15.03 17.67 -4.57
C ALA A 106 -14.05 16.54 -4.94
N LEU A 107 -14.55 15.30 -5.09
CA LEU A 107 -13.76 14.14 -5.50
C LEU A 107 -13.23 14.32 -6.91
N LEU A 108 -14.06 14.72 -7.88
CA LEU A 108 -13.62 14.91 -9.26
C LEU A 108 -12.57 16.01 -9.37
N ALA A 109 -12.85 17.19 -8.80
CA ALA A 109 -11.92 18.31 -8.85
C ALA A 109 -10.61 18.00 -8.10
N GLY A 110 -10.71 17.46 -6.88
CA GLY A 110 -9.57 17.15 -6.04
C GLY A 110 -8.70 16.01 -6.60
N SER A 111 -9.32 14.90 -7.01
CA SER A 111 -8.58 13.76 -7.57
C SER A 111 -7.91 14.10 -8.89
N LEU A 112 -8.60 14.78 -9.80
CA LEU A 112 -8.02 15.17 -11.08
C LEU A 112 -6.84 16.14 -10.88
N THR A 113 -7.00 17.12 -10.00
CA THR A 113 -5.91 18.06 -9.67
C THR A 113 -4.72 17.31 -9.07
N ALA A 114 -4.96 16.40 -8.13
CA ALA A 114 -3.89 15.62 -7.47
C ALA A 114 -3.16 14.68 -8.45
N ILE A 115 -3.90 13.97 -9.31
CA ILE A 115 -3.34 13.05 -10.32
C ILE A 115 -2.50 13.85 -11.33
N MET A 116 -3.11 14.88 -11.93
CA MET A 116 -2.47 15.65 -12.99
C MET A 116 -1.23 16.39 -12.48
N SER A 117 -1.30 17.01 -11.30
CA SER A 117 -0.14 17.71 -10.72
C SER A 117 1.00 16.74 -10.39
N ALA A 118 0.70 15.61 -9.73
CA ALA A 118 1.72 14.64 -9.35
C ALA A 118 2.41 14.01 -10.58
N MET A 119 1.62 13.59 -11.57
CA MET A 119 2.15 13.01 -12.80
C MET A 119 2.93 14.04 -13.62
N ALA A 120 2.45 15.28 -13.73
CA ALA A 120 3.15 16.34 -14.45
C ALA A 120 4.49 16.66 -13.79
N ILE A 121 4.56 16.77 -12.46
CA ILE A 121 5.81 17.01 -11.74
C ILE A 121 6.78 15.85 -11.96
N ALA A 122 6.33 14.59 -11.82
CA ALA A 122 7.19 13.43 -12.02
C ALA A 122 7.72 13.35 -13.46
N TRP A 123 6.89 13.65 -14.45
CA TRP A 123 7.29 13.68 -15.85
C TRP A 123 8.30 14.81 -16.14
N LEU A 124 8.07 16.01 -15.60
CA LEU A 124 8.98 17.15 -15.74
C LEU A 124 10.35 16.90 -15.08
N LEU A 125 10.39 16.10 -14.02
CA LEU A 125 11.63 15.66 -13.37
C LEU A 125 12.31 14.48 -14.08
N GLY A 126 11.77 14.01 -15.22
CA GLY A 126 12.35 12.94 -16.02
C GLY A 126 12.04 11.52 -15.51
N GLY A 127 10.95 11.34 -14.75
CA GLY A 127 10.52 10.02 -14.27
C GLY A 127 10.16 9.07 -15.43
N SER A 128 10.47 7.78 -15.26
CA SER A 128 10.07 6.74 -16.21
C SER A 128 8.55 6.61 -16.29
N TRP A 129 8.03 6.00 -17.37
CA TRP A 129 6.59 5.78 -17.52
C TRP A 129 5.99 5.02 -16.34
N GLU A 130 6.65 3.95 -15.90
CA GLU A 130 6.23 3.13 -14.77
C GLU A 130 6.20 3.96 -13.48
N THR A 131 7.19 4.83 -13.28
CA THR A 131 7.28 5.72 -12.12
C THR A 131 6.14 6.73 -12.14
N VAL A 132 5.96 7.45 -13.25
CA VAL A 132 4.92 8.49 -13.40
C VAL A 132 3.52 7.91 -13.17
N VAL A 133 3.23 6.76 -13.76
CA VAL A 133 1.94 6.10 -13.64
C VAL A 133 1.70 5.54 -12.23
N SER A 134 2.76 5.18 -11.50
CA SER A 134 2.67 4.77 -10.08
C SER A 134 2.25 5.92 -9.16
N LEU A 135 2.47 7.18 -9.55
CA LEU A 135 2.03 8.34 -8.76
C LEU A 135 0.53 8.60 -8.89
N ALA A 136 -0.14 8.10 -9.93
CA ALA A 136 -1.55 8.44 -10.18
C ALA A 136 -2.47 8.08 -9.00
N PRO A 137 -2.45 6.86 -8.43
CA PRO A 137 -3.32 6.53 -7.31
C PRO A 137 -2.75 6.86 -5.92
N LYS A 138 -1.75 7.76 -5.82
CA LYS A 138 -1.07 8.07 -4.53
C LYS A 138 -2.00 8.56 -3.41
N SER A 139 -3.16 9.12 -3.75
CA SER A 139 -4.12 9.68 -2.78
C SER A 139 -5.27 8.73 -2.46
N VAL A 140 -5.16 7.46 -2.85
CA VAL A 140 -6.13 6.40 -2.56
C VAL A 140 -5.57 5.51 -1.46
N THR A 141 -6.43 4.87 -0.66
CA THR A 141 -6.00 3.89 0.35
C THR A 141 -5.11 2.82 -0.26
N THR A 142 -3.99 2.49 0.41
CA THR A 142 -2.90 1.65 -0.10
C THR A 142 -3.36 0.38 -0.84
N PRO A 143 -4.29 -0.44 -0.32
CA PRO A 143 -4.72 -1.66 -1.03
C PRO A 143 -5.36 -1.38 -2.40
N VAL A 144 -6.24 -0.37 -2.45
CA VAL A 144 -6.92 0.05 -3.68
C VAL A 144 -5.93 0.69 -4.65
N ALA A 145 -5.01 1.51 -4.14
CA ALA A 145 -3.99 2.17 -4.95
C ALA A 145 -3.07 1.15 -5.64
N MET A 146 -2.59 0.15 -4.89
CA MET A 146 -1.75 -0.92 -5.42
C MET A 146 -2.47 -1.73 -6.51
N GLY A 147 -3.74 -2.07 -6.30
CA GLY A 147 -4.55 -2.78 -7.30
C GLY A 147 -4.78 -1.96 -8.57
N ILE A 148 -5.00 -0.64 -8.45
CA ILE A 148 -5.09 0.26 -9.61
C ILE A 148 -3.74 0.28 -10.35
N THR A 149 -2.63 0.49 -9.64
CA THR A 149 -1.28 0.56 -10.22
C THR A 149 -0.92 -0.68 -11.03
N GLU A 150 -1.25 -1.87 -10.52
CA GLU A 150 -1.01 -3.13 -11.22
C GLU A 150 -1.76 -3.20 -12.57
N LYS A 151 -2.98 -2.66 -12.64
CA LYS A 151 -3.79 -2.63 -13.88
C LYS A 151 -3.31 -1.62 -14.91
N ILE A 152 -2.66 -0.54 -14.47
CA ILE A 152 -2.17 0.53 -15.34
C ILE A 152 -0.68 0.38 -15.71
N GLY A 153 -0.02 -0.71 -15.27
CA GLY A 153 1.36 -1.04 -15.62
C GLY A 153 2.42 -0.25 -14.83
N GLY A 154 2.08 0.26 -13.65
CA GLY A 154 3.05 0.86 -12.74
C GLY A 154 3.65 -0.16 -11.75
N LEU A 155 4.33 0.35 -10.72
CA LEU A 155 4.99 -0.42 -9.66
C LEU A 155 4.18 -0.33 -8.36
N PRO A 156 3.38 -1.35 -7.99
CA PRO A 156 2.53 -1.31 -6.79
C PRO A 156 3.31 -1.06 -5.49
N SER A 157 4.53 -1.56 -5.41
CA SER A 157 5.42 -1.33 -4.26
C SER A 157 5.78 0.15 -4.08
N LEU A 158 6.07 0.86 -5.18
CA LEU A 158 6.34 2.29 -5.17
C LEU A 158 5.09 3.07 -4.76
N THR A 159 3.93 2.73 -5.35
CA THR A 159 2.64 3.33 -5.00
C THR A 159 2.35 3.22 -3.50
N ALA A 160 2.60 2.05 -2.91
CA ALA A 160 2.35 1.84 -1.48
C ALA A 160 3.13 2.83 -0.61
N VAL A 161 4.42 3.04 -0.93
CA VAL A 161 5.28 4.02 -0.25
C VAL A 161 4.76 5.45 -0.46
N LEU A 162 4.39 5.80 -1.69
CA LEU A 162 3.87 7.13 -2.02
C LEU A 162 2.59 7.45 -1.26
N VAL A 163 1.65 6.49 -1.17
CA VAL A 163 0.41 6.64 -0.39
C VAL A 163 0.73 6.90 1.08
N ILE A 164 1.63 6.10 1.68
CA ILE A 164 2.02 6.27 3.09
C ILE A 164 2.65 7.65 3.33
N LEU A 165 3.44 8.15 2.37
CA LEU A 165 4.08 9.46 2.48
C LEU A 165 3.08 10.63 2.35
N THR A 166 2.04 10.47 1.52
CA THR A 166 1.07 11.56 1.29
C THR A 166 -0.19 11.49 2.14
N GLY A 167 -0.42 10.39 2.86
CA GLY A 167 -1.55 10.21 3.78
C GLY A 167 -2.76 9.55 3.12
#